data_AF-A0A4R9GJI7-F1
#
_entry.id   AF-A0A4R9GJI7-F1
#
_cell.length_a   1.000
_cell.length_b   1.000
_cell.length_c   1.000
_cell.angle_alpha   90.00
_cell.angle_beta   90.00
_cell.angle_gamma   90.00
#
_symmetry.space_group_name_H-M   'P 1'
#
loop_
_entity.id
_entity.type
_entity.pdbx_description
1 polymer ?
#
loop_
_entity_poly.entity_id
_entity_poly.type
_entity_poly.pdbx_seq_one_letter_code
_entity_poly.pdbx_strand_id
1 'polypeptide(L)'
;MKRMVPFLVLALLLSAGNVLMASRGAVVPNPIDLFEQSPEAKAIGIQRQIQREVNLPVHKALFYGTHNSYNSKAYAGPFFSYSFPNQQYSITDQLRLGARFIELDVHYVLGAHFAKDFLLCHAQANGVGCNVFDRPVGNGLSEIQNWISAPQNQNEIIILYIEDYIDNRADQFLSIVKSYLGPYLYEYSTGACGDVPSPDNMPKLKDMLSSGKRILLMSDFCYPGVWNSYFKQMFFGNFSIHPKDFRGYPDCNWSRSTYDSSMTRVYNDSTNYFGIYNGAKETGVFTNSNIPQMLSCGVSVFGIDQFNPDFAKLGLWSWGVGEPNNYNNNEHCAQVRSDGRWNDNNCSVNFRYACKDGSGNWAITDSSGNWSNGRSACAAYGWQFSSPLTPYETTKLQEAKTSKGASDVWVDLTDQYREGYWERGR
;
A
#
# COMPACT_ATOMS: atom_id res chain seq x y z
N MET A 1 95.63 -17.03 -26.61
CA MET A 1 95.42 -18.40 -26.07
C MET A 1 94.56 -18.30 -24.83
N LYS A 2 93.60 -19.24 -24.67
CA LYS A 2 92.55 -19.37 -23.64
C LYS A 2 91.24 -18.60 -23.89
N ARG A 3 90.23 -19.43 -24.16
CA ARG A 3 88.79 -19.17 -24.32
C ARG A 3 88.17 -18.73 -23.01
N MET A 4 87.23 -17.79 -23.07
CA MET A 4 86.11 -17.68 -22.13
C MET A 4 84.84 -17.35 -22.93
N VAL A 5 83.85 -18.22 -22.81
CA VAL A 5 82.48 -18.06 -23.31
C VAL A 5 81.65 -17.48 -22.17
N PRO A 6 80.80 -16.47 -22.38
CA PRO A 6 79.67 -16.22 -21.50
C PRO A 6 78.35 -16.66 -22.14
N PHE A 7 77.57 -17.33 -21.30
CA PHE A 7 76.21 -17.80 -21.46
C PHE A 7 75.25 -16.74 -22.03
N LEU A 8 74.48 -17.13 -23.06
CA LEU A 8 73.25 -16.46 -23.45
C LEU A 8 72.08 -17.20 -22.79
N VAL A 9 71.36 -16.51 -21.91
CA VAL A 9 70.13 -17.03 -21.27
C VAL A 9 69.01 -16.99 -22.33
N LEU A 10 68.57 -18.16 -22.77
CA LEU A 10 67.42 -18.32 -23.66
C LEU A 10 66.14 -18.40 -22.81
N ALA A 11 65.32 -17.34 -22.85
CA ALA A 11 64.00 -17.33 -22.25
C ALA A 11 63.06 -18.22 -23.09
N LEU A 12 62.59 -19.33 -22.50
CA LEU A 12 61.45 -20.08 -23.03
C LEU A 12 60.16 -19.31 -22.73
N LEU A 13 59.60 -18.66 -23.74
CA LEU A 13 58.19 -18.26 -23.77
C LEU A 13 57.37 -19.47 -24.23
N LEU A 14 56.85 -20.23 -23.27
CA LEU A 14 55.80 -21.22 -23.50
C LEU A 14 54.43 -20.59 -23.20
N SER A 15 53.60 -20.62 -24.23
CA SER A 15 52.21 -20.23 -24.27
C SER A 15 51.35 -21.06 -23.31
N ALA A 16 50.72 -20.37 -22.36
CA ALA A 16 49.51 -20.85 -21.70
C ALA A 16 48.56 -19.65 -21.56
N GLY A 17 47.71 -19.47 -22.57
CA GLY A 17 46.59 -18.55 -22.49
C GLY A 17 45.61 -19.07 -21.44
N ASN A 18 45.73 -18.59 -20.21
CA ASN A 18 44.68 -18.72 -19.21
C ASN A 18 43.52 -17.78 -19.62
N VAL A 19 42.60 -18.29 -20.43
CA VAL A 19 41.26 -17.73 -20.49
C VAL A 19 40.57 -18.11 -19.19
N LEU A 20 40.72 -17.26 -18.17
CA LEU A 20 39.83 -17.24 -17.03
C LEU A 20 38.45 -16.79 -17.54
N MET A 21 37.66 -17.74 -18.03
CA MET A 21 36.20 -17.60 -18.09
C MET A 21 35.72 -17.50 -16.64
N ALA A 22 35.70 -16.29 -16.09
CA ALA A 22 34.93 -16.02 -14.90
C ALA A 22 33.47 -16.36 -15.26
N SER A 23 32.95 -17.45 -14.71
CA SER A 23 31.51 -17.70 -14.70
C SER A 23 30.91 -16.57 -13.87
N ARG A 24 30.53 -15.46 -14.52
CA ARG A 24 29.63 -14.49 -13.94
C ARG A 24 28.34 -15.26 -13.71
N GLY A 25 28.14 -15.74 -12.47
CA GLY A 25 26.86 -16.31 -12.07
C GLY A 25 25.78 -15.35 -12.52
N ALA A 26 24.71 -15.88 -13.13
CA ALA A 26 23.61 -15.06 -13.59
C ALA A 26 23.15 -14.17 -12.41
N VAL A 27 23.19 -12.85 -12.60
CA VAL A 27 22.64 -11.91 -11.62
C VAL A 27 21.15 -12.22 -11.55
N VAL A 28 20.71 -12.85 -10.46
CA VAL A 28 19.28 -13.06 -10.20
C VAL A 28 18.71 -11.69 -9.87
N PRO A 29 17.79 -11.13 -10.69
CA PRO A 29 17.24 -9.82 -10.41
C PRO A 29 16.47 -9.83 -9.09
N ASN A 30 16.61 -8.77 -8.31
CA ASN A 30 15.87 -8.62 -7.05
C ASN A 30 14.36 -8.62 -7.34
N PRO A 31 13.54 -9.49 -6.71
CA PRO A 31 12.10 -9.53 -6.92
C PRO A 31 11.38 -8.20 -6.69
N ILE A 32 11.90 -7.35 -5.80
CA ILE A 32 11.36 -6.01 -5.53
C ILE A 32 11.57 -5.10 -6.75
N ASP A 33 12.79 -5.09 -7.31
CA ASP A 33 13.14 -4.28 -8.49
C ASP A 33 12.32 -4.72 -9.72
N LEU A 34 12.09 -6.05 -9.86
CA LEU A 34 11.22 -6.60 -10.91
C LEU A 34 9.76 -6.13 -10.75
N PHE A 35 9.25 -6.11 -9.52
CA PHE A 35 7.91 -5.61 -9.26
C PHE A 35 7.78 -4.12 -9.56
N GLU A 36 8.71 -3.28 -9.10
CA GLU A 36 8.64 -1.82 -9.32
C GLU A 36 8.62 -1.44 -10.81
N GLN A 37 9.26 -2.25 -11.66
CA GLN A 37 9.28 -2.07 -13.12
C GLN A 37 8.09 -2.73 -13.84
N SER A 38 7.23 -3.44 -13.11
CA SER A 38 6.10 -4.15 -13.69
C SER A 38 4.97 -3.22 -14.13
N PRO A 39 4.17 -3.60 -15.15
CA PRO A 39 2.96 -2.88 -15.51
C PRO A 39 1.98 -2.75 -14.33
N GLU A 40 1.90 -3.75 -13.46
CA GLU A 40 1.02 -3.72 -12.28
C GLU A 40 1.44 -2.62 -11.29
N ALA A 41 2.74 -2.44 -11.03
CA ALA A 41 3.21 -1.38 -10.16
C ALA A 41 2.91 0.01 -10.74
N LYS A 42 3.12 0.20 -12.06
CA LYS A 42 2.72 1.42 -12.78
C LYS A 42 1.22 1.69 -12.62
N ALA A 43 0.40 0.67 -12.85
CA ALA A 43 -1.05 0.76 -12.76
C ALA A 43 -1.55 1.07 -11.33
N ILE A 44 -0.93 0.48 -10.30
CA ILE A 44 -1.21 0.79 -8.88
C ILE A 44 -0.84 2.26 -8.58
N GLY A 45 0.25 2.76 -9.16
CA GLY A 45 0.61 4.18 -9.11
C GLY A 45 -0.47 5.09 -9.71
N ILE A 46 -0.98 4.76 -10.90
CA ILE A 46 -2.02 5.52 -11.60
C ILE A 46 -3.35 5.47 -10.82
N GLN A 47 -3.74 4.30 -10.32
CA GLN A 47 -4.93 4.12 -9.48
C GLN A 47 -4.94 5.09 -8.29
N ARG A 48 -3.79 5.21 -7.60
CA ARG A 48 -3.64 6.16 -6.49
C ARG A 48 -3.59 7.60 -6.98
N GLN A 49 -2.97 7.87 -8.13
CA GLN A 49 -2.99 9.19 -8.76
C GLN A 49 -4.41 9.69 -9.00
N ILE A 50 -5.30 8.83 -9.50
CA ILE A 50 -6.71 9.15 -9.73
C ILE A 50 -7.42 9.50 -8.43
N GLN A 51 -7.25 8.70 -7.37
CA GLN A 51 -7.84 8.98 -6.06
C GLN A 51 -7.36 10.32 -5.48
N ARG A 52 -6.11 10.69 -5.72
CA ARG A 52 -5.58 12.01 -5.35
C ARG A 52 -6.17 13.13 -6.19
N GLU A 53 -6.31 12.93 -7.50
CA GLU A 53 -6.84 13.96 -8.40
C GLU A 53 -8.28 14.35 -8.04
N VAL A 54 -9.11 13.35 -7.70
CA VAL A 54 -10.49 13.59 -7.25
C VAL A 54 -10.60 14.04 -5.78
N ASN A 55 -9.47 14.24 -5.10
CA ASN A 55 -9.35 14.60 -3.70
C ASN A 55 -10.18 13.69 -2.77
N LEU A 56 -10.04 12.37 -2.94
CA LEU A 56 -10.79 11.38 -2.17
C LEU A 56 -10.48 11.54 -0.66
N PRO A 57 -11.48 11.47 0.24
CA PRO A 57 -11.23 11.37 1.67
C PRO A 57 -10.43 10.11 2.01
N VAL A 58 -9.45 10.22 2.90
CA VAL A 58 -8.53 9.14 3.26
C VAL A 58 -9.26 7.86 3.68
N HIS A 59 -10.33 7.96 4.47
CA HIS A 59 -11.04 6.78 4.97
C HIS A 59 -11.68 5.91 3.86
N LYS A 60 -11.90 6.49 2.67
CA LYS A 60 -12.41 5.77 1.48
C LYS A 60 -11.31 5.16 0.63
N ALA A 61 -10.06 5.63 0.78
CA ALA A 61 -8.94 5.13 0.01
C ALA A 61 -8.47 3.75 0.53
N LEU A 62 -7.84 2.98 -0.35
CA LEU A 62 -7.27 1.68 0.01
C LEU A 62 -5.85 1.88 0.57
N PHE A 63 -5.69 1.58 1.86
CA PHE A 63 -4.41 1.46 2.54
C PHE A 63 -4.04 -0.01 2.69
N TYR A 64 -3.60 -0.55 1.56
CA TYR A 64 -3.03 -1.89 1.48
C TYR A 64 -1.64 -1.89 2.13
N GLY A 65 -1.33 -2.84 3.00
CA GLY A 65 -0.07 -2.81 3.74
C GLY A 65 0.17 -4.03 4.60
N THR A 66 0.96 -3.86 5.66
CA THR A 66 1.56 -4.97 6.40
C THR A 66 1.31 -4.85 7.90
N HIS A 67 1.08 -6.00 8.52
CA HIS A 67 1.00 -6.14 9.96
C HIS A 67 2.39 -6.45 10.52
N ASN A 68 2.70 -5.87 11.68
CA ASN A 68 3.99 -5.97 12.37
C ASN A 68 5.16 -5.78 11.40
N SER A 69 5.12 -4.68 10.65
CA SER A 69 5.98 -4.41 9.49
C SER A 69 7.48 -4.51 9.81
N TYR A 70 7.84 -4.26 11.07
CA TYR A 70 9.20 -4.34 11.59
C TYR A 70 9.65 -5.76 11.93
N ASN A 71 8.75 -6.70 12.23
CA ASN A 71 9.09 -8.08 12.58
C ASN A 71 9.42 -8.85 11.29
N SER A 72 10.63 -8.61 10.78
CA SER A 72 11.04 -9.04 9.45
C SER A 72 12.32 -9.85 9.46
N LYS A 73 12.37 -10.85 8.58
CA LYS A 73 13.57 -11.64 8.30
C LYS A 73 14.75 -10.77 7.86
N ALA A 74 14.49 -9.63 7.22
CA ALA A 74 15.53 -8.66 6.82
C ALA A 74 16.34 -8.11 8.01
N TYR A 75 15.79 -8.23 9.22
CA TYR A 75 16.39 -7.74 10.45
C TYR A 75 16.72 -8.84 11.44
N ALA A 76 16.40 -10.10 11.11
CA ALA A 76 16.64 -11.24 11.98
C ALA A 76 18.12 -11.26 12.40
N GLY A 77 18.33 -11.22 13.71
CA GLY A 77 19.60 -10.88 14.32
C GLY A 77 20.12 -11.97 15.24
N PRO A 78 21.25 -11.70 15.92
CA PRO A 78 21.78 -12.62 16.93
C PRO A 78 20.78 -12.85 18.07
N PHE A 79 20.97 -13.95 18.80
CA PHE A 79 20.22 -14.29 20.01
C PHE A 79 18.68 -14.32 19.85
N PHE A 80 18.19 -14.75 18.69
CA PHE A 80 16.76 -14.98 18.42
C PHE A 80 15.91 -13.73 18.19
N SER A 81 16.49 -12.54 17.98
CA SER A 81 15.72 -11.36 17.54
C SER A 81 15.02 -11.64 16.20
N TYR A 82 13.70 -11.39 16.17
CA TYR A 82 12.80 -11.69 15.04
C TYR A 82 12.88 -13.13 14.51
N SER A 83 12.99 -14.14 15.40
CA SER A 83 13.06 -15.55 15.01
C SER A 83 11.80 -16.10 14.33
N PHE A 84 10.66 -15.43 14.54
CA PHE A 84 9.38 -15.78 13.94
C PHE A 84 8.84 -14.55 13.21
N PRO A 85 9.41 -14.22 12.05
CA PRO A 85 9.12 -12.95 11.40
C PRO A 85 7.75 -12.98 10.70
N ASN A 86 6.94 -11.95 10.94
CA ASN A 86 5.72 -11.68 10.18
C ASN A 86 6.04 -11.31 8.72
N GLN A 87 7.22 -10.73 8.46
CA GLN A 87 7.61 -10.22 7.15
C GLN A 87 8.93 -10.79 6.63
N GLN A 88 9.11 -10.76 5.30
CA GLN A 88 10.37 -11.19 4.67
C GLN A 88 11.30 -10.03 4.36
N TYR A 89 10.71 -8.88 4.05
CA TYR A 89 11.39 -7.71 3.50
C TYR A 89 11.48 -6.57 4.50
N SER A 90 12.43 -5.66 4.27
CA SER A 90 12.55 -4.43 5.08
C SER A 90 11.29 -3.57 4.97
N ILE A 91 11.05 -2.66 5.91
CA ILE A 91 9.99 -1.64 5.82
C ILE A 91 10.15 -0.84 4.53
N THR A 92 11.40 -0.49 4.17
CA THR A 92 11.71 0.18 2.90
C THR A 92 11.21 -0.63 1.70
N ASP A 93 11.49 -1.92 1.64
CA ASP A 93 11.07 -2.79 0.54
C ASP A 93 9.56 -3.07 0.55
N GLN A 94 8.92 -3.16 1.72
CA GLN A 94 7.45 -3.24 1.82
C GLN A 94 6.80 -1.98 1.21
N LEU A 95 7.35 -0.78 1.50
CA LEU A 95 6.89 0.47 0.89
C LEU A 95 7.13 0.51 -0.63
N ARG A 96 8.27 -0.02 -1.11
CA ARG A 96 8.57 -0.19 -2.54
C ARG A 96 7.60 -1.14 -3.26
N LEU A 97 7.17 -2.19 -2.58
CA LEU A 97 6.10 -3.09 -3.04
C LEU A 97 4.71 -2.45 -3.03
N GLY A 98 4.55 -1.22 -2.54
CA GLY A 98 3.28 -0.51 -2.56
C GLY A 98 2.50 -0.53 -1.25
N ALA A 99 3.05 -1.07 -0.16
CA ALA A 99 2.44 -0.94 1.16
C ALA A 99 2.30 0.55 1.53
N ARG A 100 1.12 0.96 1.99
CA ARG A 100 0.82 2.33 2.47
C ARG A 100 0.20 2.35 3.86
N PHE A 101 -0.08 1.18 4.42
CA PHE A 101 -0.29 0.98 5.85
C PHE A 101 0.95 0.29 6.44
N ILE A 102 1.53 0.88 7.47
CA ILE A 102 2.70 0.36 8.20
C ILE A 102 2.33 0.29 9.67
N GLU A 103 2.65 -0.81 10.32
CA GLU A 103 2.32 -1.11 11.71
C GLU A 103 3.59 -1.43 12.49
N LEU A 104 3.79 -0.71 13.59
CA LEU A 104 4.95 -0.82 14.47
C LEU A 104 4.52 -1.02 15.91
N ASP A 105 4.98 -2.11 16.52
CA ASP A 105 4.73 -2.38 17.94
C ASP A 105 5.90 -1.84 18.72
N VAL A 106 5.61 -0.89 19.61
CA VAL A 106 6.63 -0.11 20.29
C VAL A 106 6.56 -0.40 21.78
N HIS A 107 7.61 -1.03 22.30
CA HIS A 107 7.76 -1.33 23.73
C HIS A 107 8.86 -0.48 24.35
N TYR A 108 8.59 0.09 25.52
CA TYR A 108 9.62 0.74 26.34
C TYR A 108 10.27 -0.26 27.32
N VAL A 109 11.31 -0.95 26.85
CA VAL A 109 11.94 -2.11 27.51
C VAL A 109 13.47 -2.02 27.49
N LEU A 110 14.15 -2.92 28.21
CA LEU A 110 15.61 -2.96 28.27
C LEU A 110 16.21 -3.25 26.89
N GLY A 111 17.09 -2.38 26.40
CA GLY A 111 17.82 -2.56 25.15
C GLY A 111 19.29 -2.97 25.35
N ALA A 112 20.00 -3.14 24.24
CA ALA A 112 21.38 -3.62 24.17
C ALA A 112 22.40 -2.73 24.93
N HIS A 113 22.05 -1.49 25.24
CA HIS A 113 22.88 -0.56 26.01
C HIS A 113 22.64 -0.60 27.53
N PHE A 114 21.96 -1.64 28.03
CA PHE A 114 21.61 -1.83 29.45
C PHE A 114 20.77 -0.67 30.03
N ALA A 115 20.05 0.04 29.16
CA ALA A 115 19.09 1.09 29.51
C ALA A 115 17.75 0.78 28.85
N LYS A 116 16.65 1.28 29.41
CA LYS A 116 15.34 1.20 28.75
C LYS A 116 15.32 2.11 27.53
N ASP A 117 14.80 1.59 26.42
CA ASP A 117 14.66 2.27 25.15
C ASP A 117 13.32 1.88 24.47
N PHE A 118 12.92 2.62 23.45
CA PHE A 118 11.77 2.29 22.61
C PHE A 118 12.21 1.31 21.53
N LEU A 119 11.85 0.04 21.70
CA LEU A 119 12.19 -1.03 20.77
C LEU A 119 10.97 -1.44 19.93
N LEU A 120 11.26 -1.84 18.69
CA LEU A 120 10.33 -2.48 17.77
C LEU A 120 10.27 -3.97 18.09
N CYS A 121 9.24 -4.38 18.82
CA CYS A 121 9.23 -5.67 19.49
C CYS A 121 7.87 -6.37 19.39
N HIS A 122 7.90 -7.64 18.94
CA HIS A 122 6.71 -8.47 18.83
C HIS A 122 6.50 -9.25 20.14
N ALA A 123 5.79 -8.65 21.09
CA ALA A 123 5.63 -9.19 22.44
C ALA A 123 4.24 -8.96 23.03
N GLN A 124 4.02 -9.56 24.20
CA GLN A 124 2.89 -9.22 25.04
C GLN A 124 3.02 -7.80 25.59
N ALA A 125 1.92 -7.17 25.99
CA ALA A 125 1.87 -5.82 26.54
C ALA A 125 2.87 -5.52 27.67
N ASN A 126 3.24 -6.52 28.47
CA ASN A 126 4.23 -6.40 29.55
C ASN A 126 5.70 -6.49 29.07
N GLY A 127 5.94 -6.58 27.76
CA GLY A 127 7.26 -6.74 27.13
C GLY A 127 7.79 -8.17 27.13
N VAL A 128 7.04 -9.17 27.63
CA VAL A 128 7.46 -10.58 27.57
C VAL A 128 7.40 -11.04 26.12
N GLY A 129 8.58 -11.34 25.57
CA GLY A 129 8.79 -11.63 24.15
C GLY A 129 9.84 -10.71 23.51
N CYS A 130 10.10 -9.54 24.11
CA CYS A 130 11.11 -8.63 23.59
C CYS A 130 12.51 -9.15 23.78
N ASN A 131 13.32 -8.96 22.74
CA ASN A 131 14.74 -9.19 22.76
C ASN A 131 15.47 -7.88 23.03
N VAL A 132 16.49 -7.91 23.89
CA VAL A 132 17.34 -6.72 24.13
C VAL A 132 18.07 -6.24 22.87
N PHE A 133 18.19 -7.11 21.86
CA PHE A 133 18.77 -6.81 20.56
C PHE A 133 17.73 -6.46 19.49
N ASP A 134 16.44 -6.40 19.84
CA ASP A 134 15.42 -5.88 18.93
C ASP A 134 15.73 -4.42 18.58
N ARG A 135 15.28 -4.00 17.39
CA ARG A 135 15.71 -2.73 16.81
C ARG A 135 15.11 -1.56 17.57
N PRO A 136 15.90 -0.51 17.85
CA PRO A 136 15.35 0.76 18.30
C PRO A 136 14.35 1.31 17.28
N VAL A 137 13.30 1.98 17.76
CA VAL A 137 12.25 2.55 16.91
C VAL A 137 12.78 3.56 15.89
N GLY A 138 13.86 4.27 16.23
CA GLY A 138 14.55 5.18 15.33
C GLY A 138 15.02 4.52 14.04
N ASN A 139 15.36 3.22 14.05
CA ASN A 139 15.77 2.50 12.84
C ASN A 139 14.59 2.32 11.87
N GLY A 140 13.41 1.94 12.37
CA GLY A 140 12.21 1.82 11.54
C GLY A 140 11.73 3.19 11.02
N LEU A 141 11.75 4.22 11.88
CA LEU A 141 11.40 5.59 11.50
C LEU A 141 12.36 6.16 10.46
N SER A 142 13.66 5.84 10.54
CA SER A 142 14.67 6.25 9.55
C SER A 142 14.40 5.64 8.18
N GLU A 143 13.98 4.37 8.10
CA GLU A 143 13.60 3.75 6.83
C GLU A 143 12.39 4.44 6.19
N ILE A 144 11.36 4.72 6.99
CA ILE A 144 10.18 5.45 6.54
C ILE A 144 10.57 6.86 6.06
N GLN A 145 11.42 7.57 6.82
CA GLN A 145 11.94 8.89 6.47
C GLN A 145 12.70 8.88 5.14
N ASN A 146 13.63 7.93 4.97
CA ASN A 146 14.44 7.80 3.77
C ASN A 146 13.57 7.53 2.54
N TRP A 147 12.55 6.68 2.70
CA TRP A 147 11.63 6.39 1.61
C TRP A 147 10.71 7.57 1.28
N ILE A 148 10.04 8.17 2.27
CA ILE A 148 9.03 9.22 2.04
C ILE A 148 9.66 10.52 1.52
N SER A 149 10.93 10.78 1.85
CA SER A 149 11.68 11.97 1.40
C SER A 149 12.18 11.87 -0.04
N ALA A 150 12.22 10.67 -0.62
CA ALA A 150 12.74 10.47 -1.96
C ALA A 150 11.82 11.13 -3.02
N PRO A 151 12.37 11.83 -4.04
CA PRO A 151 11.57 12.57 -5.03
C PRO A 151 10.51 11.75 -5.74
N GLN A 152 10.81 10.48 -6.04
CA GLN A 152 9.87 9.55 -6.69
C GLN A 152 8.64 9.22 -5.83
N ASN A 153 8.73 9.43 -4.50
CA ASN A 153 7.67 9.14 -3.54
C ASN A 153 6.93 10.40 -3.06
N GLN A 154 7.19 11.57 -3.65
CA GLN A 154 6.62 12.85 -3.21
C GLN A 154 5.08 12.90 -3.22
N ASN A 155 4.45 12.04 -4.04
CA ASN A 155 2.99 11.96 -4.19
C ASN A 155 2.35 10.83 -3.36
N GLU A 156 3.12 10.19 -2.48
CA GLU A 156 2.68 9.07 -1.69
C GLU A 156 2.24 9.51 -0.28
N ILE A 157 1.18 8.88 0.22
CA ILE A 157 0.63 9.10 1.55
C ILE A 157 0.62 7.76 2.27
N ILE A 158 1.04 7.75 3.54
CA ILE A 158 1.04 6.55 4.37
C ILE A 158 0.23 6.77 5.65
N ILE A 159 -0.31 5.68 6.14
CA ILE A 159 -0.80 5.56 7.50
C ILE A 159 0.25 4.78 8.29
N LEU A 160 0.72 5.38 9.38
CA LEU A 160 1.63 4.75 10.33
C LEU A 160 0.86 4.49 11.63
N TYR A 161 0.59 3.22 11.89
CA TYR A 161 -0.04 2.74 13.11
C TYR A 161 1.05 2.31 14.12
N ILE A 162 0.92 2.78 15.35
CA ILE A 162 1.78 2.39 16.47
C ILE A 162 0.95 1.60 17.47
N GLU A 163 1.23 0.29 17.61
CA GLU A 163 0.75 -0.50 18.76
C GLU A 163 1.60 -0.11 19.97
N ASP A 164 1.02 0.64 20.91
CA ASP A 164 1.82 1.47 21.82
C ASP A 164 1.88 0.94 23.26
N TYR A 165 3.05 0.41 23.64
CA TYR A 165 3.41 -0.02 25.00
C TYR A 165 4.54 0.85 25.55
N ILE A 166 4.30 2.17 25.53
CA ILE A 166 5.32 3.21 25.75
C ILE A 166 5.46 3.68 27.21
N ASP A 167 4.88 2.98 28.18
CA ASP A 167 5.02 3.25 29.63
C ASP A 167 4.67 4.71 30.01
N ASN A 168 3.60 5.27 29.42
CA ASN A 168 3.16 6.66 29.57
C ASN A 168 4.17 7.74 29.13
N ARG A 169 5.13 7.41 28.26
CA ARG A 169 6.18 8.34 27.79
C ARG A 169 5.83 9.03 26.47
N ALA A 170 4.56 9.42 26.31
CA ALA A 170 4.03 9.97 25.06
C ALA A 170 4.83 11.16 24.52
N ASP A 171 5.21 12.11 25.37
CA ASP A 171 6.00 13.29 24.93
C ASP A 171 7.39 12.90 24.42
N GLN A 172 8.06 11.96 25.11
CA GLN A 172 9.38 11.47 24.71
C GLN A 172 9.28 10.71 23.39
N PHE A 173 8.30 9.81 23.26
CA PHE A 173 8.10 9.04 22.04
C PHE A 173 7.72 9.94 20.86
N LEU A 174 6.80 10.88 21.04
CA LEU A 174 6.41 11.85 20.01
C LEU A 174 7.60 12.72 19.58
N SER A 175 8.49 13.09 20.50
CA SER A 175 9.72 13.83 20.17
C SER A 175 10.61 13.04 19.19
N ILE A 176 10.78 11.73 19.43
CA ILE A 176 11.49 10.82 18.52
C ILE A 176 10.79 10.74 17.17
N VAL A 177 9.47 10.52 17.14
CA VAL A 177 8.71 10.47 15.88
C VAL A 177 8.88 11.77 15.08
N LYS A 178 8.80 12.92 15.75
CA LYS A 178 8.97 14.24 15.11
C LYS A 178 10.39 14.48 14.61
N SER A 179 11.43 13.95 15.25
CA SER A 179 12.81 14.12 14.78
C SER A 179 13.07 13.44 13.44
N TYR A 180 12.36 12.35 13.14
CA TYR A 180 12.45 11.66 11.85
C TYR A 180 11.40 12.14 10.85
N LEU A 181 10.13 12.23 11.27
CA LEU A 181 9.01 12.34 10.35
C LEU A 181 8.30 13.70 10.38
N GLY A 182 8.68 14.60 11.29
CA GLY A 182 8.00 15.87 11.58
C GLY A 182 7.57 16.70 10.36
N PRO A 183 8.41 16.89 9.33
CA PRO A 183 8.02 17.64 8.13
C PRO A 183 6.79 17.06 7.42
N TYR A 184 6.60 15.74 7.49
CA TYR A 184 5.57 15.00 6.76
C TYR A 184 4.33 14.68 7.59
N LEU A 185 4.35 14.89 8.90
CA LEU A 185 3.22 14.55 9.78
C LEU A 185 2.03 15.48 9.54
N TYR A 186 0.86 14.89 9.33
CA TYR A 186 -0.41 15.61 9.35
C TYR A 186 -0.72 16.09 10.77
N GLU A 187 -1.13 17.35 10.87
CA GLU A 187 -1.47 17.99 12.13
C GLU A 187 -2.97 18.29 12.15
N TYR A 188 -3.65 17.77 13.17
CA TYR A 188 -5.06 18.01 13.39
C TYR A 188 -5.25 19.35 14.09
N SER A 189 -6.13 20.19 13.52
CA SER A 189 -6.34 21.55 14.01
C SER A 189 -7.00 21.60 15.40
N THR A 190 -7.85 20.61 15.72
CA THR A 190 -8.60 20.51 16.99
C THR A 190 -9.00 19.05 17.28
N GLY A 191 -9.54 18.81 18.48
CA GLY A 191 -10.13 17.53 18.89
C GLY A 191 -9.21 16.65 19.74
N ALA A 192 -9.80 15.80 20.56
CA ALA A 192 -9.08 14.79 21.34
C ALA A 192 -8.52 13.69 20.42
N CYS A 193 -7.58 12.89 20.90
CA CYS A 193 -7.09 11.72 20.15
C CYS A 193 -8.20 10.71 19.86
N GLY A 194 -9.15 10.52 20.78
CA GLY A 194 -10.30 9.64 20.60
C GLY A 194 -11.31 10.14 19.56
N ASP A 195 -11.23 11.42 19.16
CA ASP A 195 -12.06 11.98 18.10
C ASP A 195 -11.47 11.58 16.74
N VAL A 196 -11.68 10.32 16.36
CA VAL A 196 -11.39 9.84 15.01
C VAL A 196 -12.23 10.64 14.02
N PRO A 197 -11.64 11.30 13.00
CA PRO A 197 -12.38 12.14 12.08
C PRO A 197 -13.53 11.38 11.41
N SER A 198 -14.72 11.97 11.43
CA SER A 198 -15.88 11.48 10.66
C SER A 198 -15.60 11.57 9.15
N PRO A 199 -16.42 10.94 8.30
CA PRO A 199 -16.26 11.02 6.85
C PRO A 199 -16.12 12.43 6.29
N ASP A 200 -16.86 13.38 6.86
CA ASP A 200 -16.88 14.79 6.45
C ASP A 200 -15.62 15.55 6.86
N ASN A 201 -14.96 15.11 7.94
CA ASN A 201 -13.81 15.78 8.55
C ASN A 201 -12.49 15.04 8.32
N MET A 202 -12.53 13.87 7.68
CA MET A 202 -11.32 13.11 7.37
C MET A 202 -10.45 13.90 6.38
N PRO A 203 -9.12 13.93 6.58
CA PRO A 203 -8.21 14.54 5.63
C PRO A 203 -8.41 13.97 4.23
N LYS A 204 -8.24 14.82 3.21
CA LYS A 204 -8.36 14.44 1.81
C LYS A 204 -7.00 14.39 1.14
N LEU A 205 -6.83 13.46 0.20
CA LEU A 205 -5.52 13.10 -0.32
C LEU A 205 -4.80 14.25 -1.05
N LYS A 206 -5.51 15.07 -1.83
CA LYS A 206 -4.89 16.20 -2.57
C LYS A 206 -4.48 17.32 -1.61
N ASP A 207 -5.28 17.57 -0.57
CA ASP A 207 -5.02 18.61 0.42
C ASP A 207 -3.78 18.24 1.28
N MET A 208 -3.66 16.96 1.63
CA MET A 208 -2.46 16.40 2.27
C MET A 208 -1.20 16.57 1.42
N LEU A 209 -1.27 16.27 0.12
CA LEU A 209 -0.14 16.50 -0.78
C LEU A 209 0.22 17.98 -0.91
N SER A 210 -0.79 18.84 -1.07
CA SER A 210 -0.61 20.29 -1.26
C SER A 210 0.04 20.96 -0.05
N SER A 211 -0.18 20.41 1.15
CA SER A 211 0.43 20.87 2.40
C SER A 211 1.75 20.16 2.75
N GLY A 212 2.18 19.18 1.96
CA GLY A 212 3.35 18.34 2.23
C GLY A 212 3.17 17.37 3.42
N LYS A 213 1.95 17.30 3.99
CA LYS A 213 1.61 16.48 5.16
C LYS A 213 1.09 15.12 4.72
N ARG A 214 2.00 14.16 4.61
CA ARG A 214 1.82 12.87 3.91
C ARG A 214 1.78 11.65 4.84
N ILE A 215 1.88 11.83 6.15
CA ILE A 215 1.83 10.75 7.14
C ILE A 215 0.71 11.03 8.14
N LEU A 216 -0.24 10.10 8.23
CA LEU A 216 -1.23 10.07 9.29
C LEU A 216 -0.78 9.09 10.38
N LEU A 217 -0.84 9.54 11.63
CA LEU A 217 -0.46 8.74 12.78
C LEU A 217 -1.70 8.26 13.52
N MET A 218 -1.70 6.99 13.89
CA MET A 218 -2.69 6.45 14.83
C MET A 218 -2.03 5.51 15.85
N SER A 219 -2.70 5.30 16.97
CA SER A 219 -2.24 4.46 18.08
C SER A 219 -3.39 3.78 18.82
N ASP A 220 -3.09 2.79 19.67
CA ASP A 220 -4.08 2.14 20.53
C ASP A 220 -4.65 3.09 21.57
N PHE A 221 -3.73 3.78 22.24
CA PHE A 221 -4.03 4.61 23.39
C PHE A 221 -3.93 6.09 23.04
N CYS A 222 -4.63 6.89 23.85
CA CYS A 222 -4.64 8.33 23.75
C CYS A 222 -3.94 8.96 24.94
N TYR A 223 -3.15 9.98 24.65
CA TYR A 223 -2.40 10.74 25.66
C TYR A 223 -2.77 12.23 25.58
N PRO A 224 -2.77 12.95 26.71
CA PRO A 224 -3.05 14.38 26.72
C PRO A 224 -1.91 15.17 26.04
N GLY A 225 -2.14 16.46 25.83
CA GLY A 225 -1.12 17.39 25.33
C GLY A 225 -0.92 17.32 23.82
N VAL A 226 0.32 17.55 23.38
CA VAL A 226 0.69 17.72 21.96
C VAL A 226 0.47 16.44 21.13
N TRP A 227 0.38 15.27 21.79
CA TRP A 227 0.00 14.00 21.17
C TRP A 227 -1.24 14.12 20.29
N ASN A 228 -2.29 14.76 20.81
CA ASN A 228 -3.60 14.86 20.16
C ASN A 228 -3.60 15.68 18.86
N SER A 229 -2.57 16.50 18.65
CA SER A 229 -2.36 17.25 17.41
C SER A 229 -1.83 16.38 16.28
N TYR A 230 -1.28 15.20 16.56
CA TYR A 230 -0.66 14.32 15.55
C TYR A 230 -1.24 12.92 15.53
N PHE A 231 -1.47 12.32 16.69
CA PHE A 231 -2.01 10.98 16.83
C PHE A 231 -3.51 11.02 17.10
N LYS A 232 -4.23 10.11 16.45
CA LYS A 232 -5.60 9.74 16.79
C LYS A 232 -5.66 8.28 17.21
N GLN A 233 -6.73 7.89 17.89
CA GLN A 233 -6.99 6.48 18.13
C GLN A 233 -7.20 5.75 16.79
N MET A 234 -6.98 4.44 16.77
CA MET A 234 -7.14 3.57 15.60
C MET A 234 -8.35 3.96 14.71
N PHE A 235 -8.10 4.32 13.45
CA PHE A 235 -9.13 4.79 12.51
C PHE A 235 -10.18 3.74 12.17
N PHE A 236 -9.87 2.47 12.41
CA PHE A 236 -10.79 1.36 12.21
C PHE A 236 -11.54 0.97 13.49
N GLY A 237 -11.23 1.56 14.66
CA GLY A 237 -11.87 1.26 15.94
C GLY A 237 -12.03 -0.26 16.17
N ASN A 238 -13.26 -0.70 16.43
CA ASN A 238 -13.59 -2.12 16.61
C ASN A 238 -13.91 -2.86 15.30
N PHE A 239 -13.75 -2.22 14.13
CA PHE A 239 -14.00 -2.80 12.81
C PHE A 239 -12.74 -3.45 12.25
N SER A 240 -12.17 -4.35 13.04
CA SER A 240 -11.02 -5.17 12.68
C SER A 240 -11.39 -6.65 12.81
N ILE A 241 -11.01 -7.46 11.83
CA ILE A 241 -11.20 -8.91 11.84
C ILE A 241 -10.00 -9.61 11.19
N HIS A 242 -10.00 -10.95 11.26
CA HIS A 242 -9.02 -11.77 10.58
C HIS A 242 -9.57 -12.42 9.30
N PRO A 243 -8.70 -12.84 8.37
CA PRO A 243 -9.13 -13.55 7.16
C PRO A 243 -10.03 -14.76 7.41
N LYS A 244 -9.80 -15.52 8.48
CA LYS A 244 -10.65 -16.69 8.83
C LYS A 244 -12.10 -16.32 9.13
N ASP A 245 -12.35 -15.10 9.59
CA ASP A 245 -13.66 -14.62 10.04
C ASP A 245 -14.39 -13.85 8.93
N PHE A 246 -13.75 -13.67 7.77
CA PHE A 246 -14.32 -12.93 6.66
C PHE A 246 -15.41 -13.75 5.95
N ARG A 247 -16.60 -13.16 5.80
CA ARG A 247 -17.79 -13.89 5.30
C ARG A 247 -17.87 -13.97 3.77
N GLY A 248 -17.09 -13.17 3.05
CA GLY A 248 -17.19 -13.07 1.58
C GLY A 248 -18.21 -12.04 1.11
N TYR A 249 -18.12 -11.64 -0.16
CA TYR A 249 -19.12 -10.78 -0.80
C TYR A 249 -20.29 -11.63 -1.33
N PRO A 250 -21.57 -11.20 -1.25
CA PRO A 250 -22.05 -9.87 -0.86
C PRO A 250 -22.35 -9.70 0.63
N ASP A 251 -22.26 -10.76 1.44
CA ASP A 251 -22.66 -10.74 2.85
C ASP A 251 -21.79 -9.77 3.68
N CYS A 252 -20.48 -9.77 3.41
CA CYS A 252 -19.47 -8.96 4.09
C CYS A 252 -19.54 -9.11 5.63
N ASN A 253 -18.80 -8.30 6.38
CA ASN A 253 -18.75 -8.41 7.85
C ASN A 253 -19.46 -7.27 8.58
N TRP A 254 -19.62 -6.12 7.93
CA TRP A 254 -20.26 -4.94 8.51
C TRP A 254 -21.31 -4.34 7.59
N SER A 255 -22.15 -3.48 8.16
CA SER A 255 -23.16 -2.75 7.39
C SER A 255 -22.51 -1.82 6.36
N ARG A 256 -23.24 -1.52 5.29
CA ARG A 256 -22.78 -0.53 4.29
C ARG A 256 -22.46 0.83 4.93
N SER A 257 -23.30 1.27 5.86
CA SER A 257 -23.07 2.49 6.64
C SER A 257 -21.72 2.47 7.37
N THR A 258 -21.30 1.32 7.92
CA THR A 258 -20.03 1.19 8.64
C THR A 258 -18.83 1.37 7.71
N TYR A 259 -18.81 0.64 6.59
CA TYR A 259 -17.74 0.80 5.59
C TYR A 259 -17.75 2.21 4.96
N ASP A 260 -18.90 2.89 4.97
CA ASP A 260 -18.99 4.24 4.46
C ASP A 260 -18.57 5.30 5.45
N SER A 261 -18.65 5.01 6.75
CA SER A 261 -18.39 5.97 7.81
C SER A 261 -17.05 5.79 8.53
N SER A 262 -16.39 4.65 8.37
CA SER A 262 -15.18 4.28 9.09
C SER A 262 -14.20 3.54 8.19
N MET A 263 -12.93 3.54 8.56
CA MET A 263 -12.01 2.53 8.02
C MET A 263 -12.36 1.16 8.60
N THR A 264 -12.03 0.11 7.87
CA THR A 264 -12.21 -1.27 8.32
C THR A 264 -10.95 -2.06 8.00
N ARG A 265 -10.47 -2.84 8.97
CA ARG A 265 -9.20 -3.57 8.87
C ARG A 265 -9.43 -5.06 8.75
N VAL A 266 -8.67 -5.69 7.87
CA VAL A 266 -8.42 -7.13 7.92
C VAL A 266 -6.92 -7.36 8.08
N TYR A 267 -6.54 -8.20 9.04
CA TYR A 267 -5.14 -8.53 9.28
C TYR A 267 -4.96 -9.96 9.74
N ASN A 268 -3.81 -10.55 9.46
CA ASN A 268 -3.48 -11.89 9.91
C ASN A 268 -2.15 -11.88 10.65
N ASP A 269 -1.97 -12.88 11.49
CA ASP A 269 -0.72 -13.12 12.20
C ASP A 269 -0.18 -14.47 11.76
N SER A 270 1.03 -14.51 11.21
CA SER A 270 1.72 -15.71 10.73
C SER A 270 2.73 -16.23 11.74
N THR A 271 2.84 -15.61 12.92
CA THR A 271 3.75 -16.01 13.98
C THR A 271 3.46 -17.43 14.46
N ASN A 272 4.51 -18.23 14.62
CA ASN A 272 4.40 -19.61 15.06
C ASN A 272 5.40 -19.91 16.18
N TYR A 273 4.95 -19.83 17.42
CA TYR A 273 5.77 -20.08 18.60
C TYR A 273 5.82 -21.58 18.92
N PHE A 274 6.72 -22.32 18.28
CA PHE A 274 7.07 -23.72 18.58
C PHE A 274 5.85 -24.62 18.96
N GLY A 275 4.73 -24.48 18.26
CA GLY A 275 3.51 -25.26 18.51
C GLY A 275 2.63 -24.83 19.70
N ILE A 276 3.03 -23.82 20.48
CA ILE A 276 2.22 -23.21 21.54
C ILE A 276 1.19 -22.23 20.96
N TYR A 277 1.58 -21.55 19.87
CA TYR A 277 0.70 -20.66 19.12
C TYR A 277 0.98 -20.80 17.62
N ASN A 278 -0.08 -20.84 16.83
CA ASN A 278 -0.03 -20.88 15.37
C ASN A 278 -0.97 -19.80 14.84
N GLY A 279 -0.44 -18.60 14.64
CA GLY A 279 -1.22 -17.46 14.18
C GLY A 279 -1.95 -17.73 12.88
N ALA A 280 -1.34 -18.47 11.94
CA ALA A 280 -1.98 -18.80 10.66
C ALA A 280 -3.24 -19.65 10.86
N LYS A 281 -3.27 -20.51 11.89
CA LYS A 281 -4.48 -21.26 12.27
C LYS A 281 -5.47 -20.37 13.03
N GLU A 282 -4.98 -19.51 13.92
CA GLU A 282 -5.81 -18.68 14.78
C GLU A 282 -6.38 -17.44 14.08
N THR A 283 -5.80 -16.97 12.99
CA THR A 283 -6.25 -15.77 12.24
C THR A 283 -6.60 -16.11 10.78
N GLY A 284 -6.20 -17.28 10.30
CA GLY A 284 -6.24 -17.58 8.87
C GLY A 284 -5.09 -16.90 8.12
N VAL A 285 -5.12 -17.00 6.81
CA VAL A 285 -4.09 -16.41 5.93
C VAL A 285 -4.75 -15.66 4.78
N PHE A 286 -4.07 -14.61 4.30
CA PHE A 286 -4.43 -14.02 3.02
C PHE A 286 -4.10 -14.97 1.88
N THR A 287 -4.96 -14.97 0.87
CA THR A 287 -4.83 -15.81 -0.33
C THR A 287 -5.24 -15.01 -1.55
N ASN A 288 -4.80 -15.46 -2.72
CA ASN A 288 -5.21 -14.87 -4.00
C ASN A 288 -6.74 -14.89 -4.20
N SER A 289 -7.46 -15.78 -3.52
CA SER A 289 -8.92 -15.90 -3.60
C SER A 289 -9.68 -15.00 -2.62
N ASN A 290 -9.16 -14.78 -1.39
CA ASN A 290 -9.91 -14.03 -0.37
C ASN A 290 -9.68 -12.51 -0.42
N ILE A 291 -8.51 -12.05 -0.85
CA ILE A 291 -8.23 -10.61 -0.99
C ILE A 291 -9.22 -9.93 -1.95
N PRO A 292 -9.49 -10.47 -3.16
CA PRO A 292 -10.49 -9.88 -4.04
C PRO A 292 -11.88 -9.76 -3.40
N GLN A 293 -12.29 -10.75 -2.59
CA GLN A 293 -13.57 -10.71 -1.86
C GLN A 293 -13.59 -9.59 -0.81
N MET A 294 -12.49 -9.39 -0.09
CA MET A 294 -12.34 -8.30 0.88
C MET A 294 -12.37 -6.93 0.21
N LEU A 295 -11.70 -6.79 -0.93
CA LEU A 295 -11.75 -5.59 -1.76
C LEU A 295 -13.19 -5.34 -2.25
N SER A 296 -13.90 -6.36 -2.73
CA SER A 296 -15.30 -6.24 -3.16
C SER A 296 -16.26 -5.79 -2.05
N CYS A 297 -15.95 -6.02 -0.77
CA CYS A 297 -16.72 -5.46 0.35
C CYS A 297 -16.34 -4.01 0.71
N GLY A 298 -15.20 -3.52 0.22
CA GLY A 298 -14.68 -2.18 0.52
C GLY A 298 -13.81 -2.13 1.77
N VAL A 299 -13.11 -3.23 2.11
CA VAL A 299 -12.07 -3.19 3.15
C VAL A 299 -11.02 -2.15 2.77
N SER A 300 -10.78 -1.18 3.65
CA SER A 300 -9.88 -0.04 3.38
C SER A 300 -8.49 -0.22 3.98
N VAL A 301 -8.29 -1.08 4.98
CA VAL A 301 -6.98 -1.31 5.60
C VAL A 301 -6.65 -2.80 5.58
N PHE A 302 -5.47 -3.15 5.06
CA PHE A 302 -4.94 -4.51 5.10
C PHE A 302 -3.63 -4.53 5.89
N GLY A 303 -3.54 -5.43 6.86
CA GLY A 303 -2.30 -5.79 7.56
C GLY A 303 -1.87 -7.18 7.15
N ILE A 304 -1.17 -7.30 6.02
CA ILE A 304 -0.80 -8.59 5.43
C ILE A 304 0.54 -9.06 5.95
N ASP A 305 0.57 -10.26 6.50
CA ASP A 305 1.80 -10.97 6.78
C ASP A 305 2.37 -11.67 5.55
N GLN A 306 3.70 -11.88 5.56
CA GLN A 306 4.45 -12.48 4.46
C GLN A 306 4.27 -11.70 3.14
N PHE A 307 4.19 -10.36 3.25
CA PHE A 307 3.93 -9.49 2.11
C PHE A 307 5.05 -9.59 1.08
N ASN A 308 4.68 -9.82 -0.17
CA ASN A 308 5.61 -10.11 -1.26
C ASN A 308 5.07 -9.53 -2.60
N PRO A 309 5.84 -9.60 -3.69
CA PRO A 309 5.39 -9.10 -5.00
C PRO A 309 4.03 -9.66 -5.48
N ASP A 310 3.69 -10.90 -5.16
CA ASP A 310 2.43 -11.49 -5.61
C ASP A 310 1.24 -10.94 -4.82
N PHE A 311 1.38 -10.78 -3.50
CA PHE A 311 0.37 -10.09 -2.69
C PHE A 311 0.25 -8.61 -3.07
N ALA A 312 1.36 -7.94 -3.38
CA ALA A 312 1.37 -6.55 -3.80
C ALA A 312 0.51 -6.31 -5.05
N LYS A 313 0.59 -7.20 -6.06
CA LYS A 313 -0.22 -7.12 -7.28
C LYS A 313 -1.73 -7.18 -7.01
N LEU A 314 -2.17 -7.86 -5.96
CA LEU A 314 -3.58 -7.97 -5.61
C LEU A 314 -4.19 -6.65 -5.10
N GLY A 315 -3.37 -5.65 -4.75
CA GLY A 315 -3.83 -4.29 -4.47
C GLY A 315 -4.30 -3.52 -5.72
N LEU A 316 -4.03 -4.03 -6.93
CA LEU A 316 -4.52 -3.45 -8.17
C LEU A 316 -5.98 -3.87 -8.43
N TRP A 317 -6.92 -2.96 -8.18
CA TRP A 317 -8.35 -3.21 -8.34
C TRP A 317 -8.96 -2.60 -9.61
N SER A 318 -8.27 -1.65 -10.27
CA SER A 318 -8.78 -0.96 -11.47
C SER A 318 -8.32 -1.55 -12.81
N TRP A 319 -7.07 -1.29 -13.22
CA TRP A 319 -6.57 -1.49 -14.58
C TRP A 319 -6.33 -2.95 -14.95
N GLY A 320 -6.58 -3.30 -16.21
CA GLY A 320 -6.24 -4.62 -16.77
C GLY A 320 -4.74 -4.89 -16.71
N VAL A 321 -4.37 -6.17 -16.83
CA VAL A 321 -2.97 -6.56 -16.95
C VAL A 321 -2.36 -5.86 -18.17
N GLY A 322 -1.28 -5.10 -17.97
CA GLY A 322 -0.62 -4.32 -19.01
C GLY A 322 -1.19 -2.91 -19.24
N GLU A 323 -2.32 -2.55 -18.63
CA GLU A 323 -3.00 -1.27 -18.86
C GLU A 323 -2.64 -0.20 -17.81
N PRO A 324 -2.73 1.10 -18.16
CA PRO A 324 -2.96 1.64 -19.50
C PRO A 324 -1.72 1.53 -20.39
N ASN A 325 -1.93 1.14 -21.65
CA ASN A 325 -0.87 0.77 -22.59
C ASN A 325 -0.64 1.79 -23.73
N ASN A 326 -1.57 2.73 -23.92
CA ASN A 326 -1.62 3.72 -24.98
C ASN A 326 -1.35 3.15 -26.38
N TYR A 327 -2.15 2.17 -26.81
CA TYR A 327 -1.92 1.46 -28.05
C TYR A 327 -1.89 2.42 -29.24
N ASN A 328 -0.81 2.35 -30.04
CA ASN A 328 -0.55 3.23 -31.18
C ASN A 328 -0.53 4.74 -30.84
N ASN A 329 -0.29 5.12 -29.58
CA ASN A 329 -0.36 6.51 -29.09
C ASN A 329 -1.72 7.17 -29.39
N ASN A 330 -2.82 6.42 -29.23
CA ASN A 330 -4.16 6.85 -29.63
C ASN A 330 -5.27 6.35 -28.68
N GLU A 331 -4.92 5.97 -27.45
CA GLU A 331 -5.86 5.50 -26.45
C GLU A 331 -5.81 6.43 -25.24
N HIS A 332 -6.85 7.26 -25.08
CA HIS A 332 -6.84 8.34 -24.10
C HIS A 332 -8.08 8.40 -23.20
N CYS A 333 -8.98 7.42 -23.32
CA CYS A 333 -10.24 7.38 -22.58
C CYS A 333 -10.42 6.05 -21.89
N ALA A 334 -10.75 6.08 -20.60
CA ALA A 334 -10.89 4.86 -19.83
C ALA A 334 -12.25 4.19 -20.09
N GLN A 335 -12.20 2.90 -20.41
CA GLN A 335 -13.35 2.01 -20.40
C GLN A 335 -13.23 1.01 -19.24
N VAL A 336 -14.36 0.47 -18.80
CA VAL A 336 -14.42 -0.72 -17.95
C VAL A 336 -14.89 -1.89 -18.80
N ARG A 337 -14.01 -2.88 -18.98
CA ARG A 337 -14.24 -4.04 -19.83
C ARG A 337 -15.15 -5.08 -19.17
N SER A 338 -15.56 -6.09 -19.93
CA SER A 338 -16.45 -7.17 -19.47
C SER A 338 -15.96 -7.90 -18.21
N ASP A 339 -14.64 -8.00 -18.01
CA ASP A 339 -13.98 -8.58 -16.83
C ASP A 339 -13.95 -7.64 -15.60
N GLY A 340 -14.51 -6.43 -15.71
CA GLY A 340 -14.50 -5.41 -14.67
C GLY A 340 -13.21 -4.60 -14.58
N ARG A 341 -12.21 -4.89 -15.42
CA ARG A 341 -10.92 -4.20 -15.45
C ARG A 341 -10.91 -3.04 -16.42
N TRP A 342 -10.09 -2.04 -16.12
CA TRP A 342 -10.01 -0.83 -16.93
C TRP A 342 -9.01 -0.99 -18.07
N ASN A 343 -9.24 -0.23 -19.12
CA ASN A 343 -8.42 -0.16 -20.32
C ASN A 343 -8.49 1.28 -20.82
N ASP A 344 -7.39 1.85 -21.24
CA ASP A 344 -7.41 3.06 -22.05
C ASP A 344 -7.77 2.67 -23.48
N ASN A 345 -8.67 3.40 -24.12
CA ASN A 345 -9.12 3.07 -25.47
C ASN A 345 -9.29 4.36 -26.27
N ASN A 346 -9.36 4.23 -27.60
CA ASN A 346 -9.63 5.34 -28.48
C ASN A 346 -10.99 5.95 -28.14
N CYS A 347 -10.99 7.22 -27.77
CA CYS A 347 -12.17 7.97 -27.32
C CYS A 347 -13.32 8.02 -28.34
N SER A 348 -13.06 7.69 -29.60
CA SER A 348 -14.04 7.67 -30.69
C SER A 348 -14.80 6.35 -30.80
N VAL A 349 -14.46 5.32 -30.01
CA VAL A 349 -15.19 4.06 -30.00
C VAL A 349 -16.57 4.27 -29.35
N ASN A 350 -17.56 3.51 -29.82
CA ASN A 350 -18.93 3.58 -29.34
C ASN A 350 -19.17 2.59 -28.20
N PHE A 351 -19.23 3.09 -26.98
CA PHE A 351 -19.68 2.33 -25.80
C PHE A 351 -20.82 3.04 -25.07
N ARG A 352 -21.53 2.30 -24.23
CA ARG A 352 -22.49 2.87 -23.27
C ARG A 352 -21.73 3.57 -22.14
N TYR A 353 -22.41 4.39 -21.35
CA TYR A 353 -21.77 5.20 -20.31
C TYR A 353 -22.17 4.72 -18.91
N ALA A 354 -21.20 4.73 -18.01
CA ALA A 354 -21.42 4.51 -16.59
C ALA A 354 -21.85 5.81 -15.91
N CYS A 355 -23.08 5.83 -15.39
CA CYS A 355 -23.64 6.97 -14.67
C CYS A 355 -23.75 6.64 -13.19
N LYS A 356 -23.54 7.64 -12.33
CA LYS A 356 -23.67 7.55 -10.88
C LYS A 356 -24.63 8.62 -10.36
N ASP A 357 -25.52 8.25 -9.45
CA ASP A 357 -26.42 9.19 -8.77
C ASP A 357 -25.78 9.80 -7.50
N GLY A 358 -26.48 10.74 -6.86
CA GLY A 358 -26.00 11.38 -5.62
C GLY A 358 -25.95 10.46 -4.39
N SER A 359 -26.58 9.28 -4.45
CA SER A 359 -26.53 8.25 -3.40
C SER A 359 -25.43 7.20 -3.66
N GLY A 360 -24.73 7.30 -4.80
CA GLY A 360 -23.66 6.41 -5.20
C GLY A 360 -24.12 5.14 -5.95
N ASN A 361 -25.38 5.07 -6.39
CA ASN A 361 -25.86 3.98 -7.22
C ASN A 361 -25.36 4.12 -8.65
N TRP A 362 -25.13 2.98 -9.32
CA TRP A 362 -24.66 2.92 -10.70
C TRP A 362 -25.77 2.51 -11.67
N ALA A 363 -25.79 3.14 -12.84
CA ALA A 363 -26.65 2.77 -13.96
C ALA A 363 -25.87 2.89 -15.27
N ILE A 364 -26.26 2.08 -16.24
CA ILE A 364 -25.69 2.10 -17.59
C ILE A 364 -26.72 2.63 -18.57
N THR A 365 -26.32 3.60 -19.38
CA THR A 365 -27.19 4.21 -20.41
C THR A 365 -27.67 3.19 -21.44
N ASP A 366 -28.82 3.44 -22.05
CA ASP A 366 -29.28 2.68 -23.23
C ASP A 366 -28.46 3.06 -24.46
N SER A 367 -28.23 4.36 -24.63
CA SER A 367 -27.46 4.94 -25.72
C SER A 367 -25.97 4.65 -25.57
N SER A 368 -25.31 4.48 -26.71
CA SER A 368 -23.86 4.36 -26.83
C SER A 368 -23.31 5.47 -27.71
N GLY A 369 -22.02 5.78 -27.57
CA GLY A 369 -21.31 6.69 -28.46
C GLY A 369 -19.87 6.92 -28.00
N ASN A 370 -19.24 7.94 -28.59
CA ASN A 370 -17.91 8.39 -28.22
C ASN A 370 -17.86 8.89 -26.77
N TRP A 371 -16.70 8.77 -26.14
CA TRP A 371 -16.50 9.09 -24.72
C TRP A 371 -16.96 10.50 -24.32
N SER A 372 -16.74 11.50 -25.18
CA SER A 372 -17.10 12.90 -24.93
C SER A 372 -18.61 13.15 -24.75
N ASN A 373 -19.47 12.25 -25.23
CA ASN A 373 -20.92 12.34 -25.09
C ASN A 373 -21.41 11.80 -23.73
N GLY A 374 -20.54 11.22 -22.90
CA GLY A 374 -20.95 10.58 -21.65
C GLY A 374 -21.65 11.51 -20.67
N ARG A 375 -21.19 12.76 -20.57
CA ARG A 375 -21.84 13.75 -19.68
C ARG A 375 -23.27 14.07 -20.09
N SER A 376 -23.50 14.33 -21.37
CA SER A 376 -24.85 14.63 -21.86
C SER A 376 -25.76 13.40 -21.76
N ALA A 377 -25.23 12.21 -22.05
CA ALA A 377 -25.95 10.95 -21.92
C ALA A 377 -26.39 10.68 -20.46
N CYS A 378 -25.48 10.81 -19.48
CA CYS A 378 -25.82 10.61 -18.08
C CYS A 378 -26.73 11.72 -17.52
N ALA A 379 -26.53 12.96 -17.94
CA ALA A 379 -27.38 14.08 -17.53
C ALA A 379 -28.84 13.90 -17.98
N ALA A 380 -29.09 13.23 -19.10
CA ALA A 380 -30.45 12.90 -19.57
C ALA A 380 -31.21 11.96 -18.61
N TYR A 381 -30.49 11.19 -17.77
CA TYR A 381 -31.06 10.39 -16.68
C TYR A 381 -31.15 11.16 -15.35
N GLY A 382 -30.64 12.40 -15.29
CA GLY A 382 -30.45 13.17 -14.05
C GLY A 382 -29.23 12.74 -13.23
N TRP A 383 -28.30 12.01 -13.84
CA TRP A 383 -27.16 11.37 -13.17
C TRP A 383 -25.83 11.94 -13.69
N GLN A 384 -24.72 11.61 -13.05
CA GLN A 384 -23.39 12.10 -13.43
C GLN A 384 -22.61 11.03 -14.18
N PHE A 385 -21.96 11.40 -15.28
CA PHE A 385 -20.94 10.53 -15.89
C PHE A 385 -19.78 10.39 -14.90
N SER A 386 -19.37 9.16 -14.60
CA SER A 386 -18.53 8.90 -13.42
C SER A 386 -17.63 7.68 -13.58
N SER A 387 -16.65 7.59 -12.69
CA SER A 387 -15.66 6.52 -12.63
C SER A 387 -15.61 5.90 -11.23
N PRO A 388 -15.45 4.57 -11.09
CA PRO A 388 -15.34 3.96 -9.77
C PRO A 388 -14.03 4.39 -9.10
N LEU A 389 -14.12 4.85 -7.86
CA LEU A 389 -12.96 5.38 -7.11
C LEU A 389 -12.41 4.40 -6.07
N THR A 390 -13.11 3.29 -5.86
CA THR A 390 -12.76 2.25 -4.88
C THR A 390 -13.03 0.85 -5.45
N PRO A 391 -12.43 -0.21 -4.87
CA PRO A 391 -12.73 -1.57 -5.31
C PRO A 391 -14.22 -1.95 -5.15
N TYR A 392 -14.88 -1.45 -4.09
CA TYR A 392 -16.33 -1.63 -3.89
C TYR A 392 -17.14 -0.99 -5.03
N GLU A 393 -16.81 0.23 -5.43
CA GLU A 393 -17.50 0.89 -6.55
C GLU A 393 -17.28 0.16 -7.87
N THR A 394 -16.10 -0.44 -8.07
CA THR A 394 -15.83 -1.29 -9.25
C THR A 394 -16.75 -2.51 -9.26
N THR A 395 -16.95 -3.15 -8.10
CA THR A 395 -17.89 -4.28 -7.95
C THR A 395 -19.32 -3.84 -8.27
N LYS A 396 -19.77 -2.69 -7.74
CA LYS A 396 -21.12 -2.16 -8.00
C LYS A 396 -21.35 -1.74 -9.45
N LEU A 397 -20.35 -1.16 -10.10
CA LEU A 397 -20.41 -0.89 -11.53
C LEU A 397 -20.54 -2.19 -12.34
N GLN A 398 -19.78 -3.22 -11.98
CA GLN A 398 -19.86 -4.52 -12.66
C GLN A 398 -21.23 -5.19 -12.52
N GLU A 399 -21.88 -5.06 -11.36
CA GLU A 399 -23.27 -5.51 -11.15
C GLU A 399 -24.26 -4.75 -12.04
N ALA A 400 -24.13 -3.42 -12.12
CA ALA A 400 -24.97 -2.58 -12.98
C ALA A 400 -24.79 -2.93 -14.47
N LYS A 401 -23.56 -3.19 -14.91
CA LYS A 401 -23.25 -3.65 -16.27
C LYS A 401 -23.87 -5.01 -16.56
N THR A 402 -23.72 -5.96 -15.65
CA THR A 402 -24.30 -7.31 -15.78
C THR A 402 -25.82 -7.24 -15.88
N SER A 403 -26.46 -6.44 -15.01
CA SER A 403 -27.91 -6.23 -15.02
C SER A 403 -28.40 -5.58 -16.32
N LYS A 404 -27.59 -4.71 -16.94
CA LYS A 404 -27.89 -4.10 -18.24
C LYS A 404 -27.60 -5.02 -19.43
N GLY A 405 -26.75 -6.03 -19.27
CA GLY A 405 -26.18 -6.79 -20.38
C GLY A 405 -25.19 -5.96 -21.21
N ALA A 406 -24.40 -5.08 -20.57
CA ALA A 406 -23.36 -4.28 -21.21
C ALA A 406 -21.97 -4.91 -20.98
N SER A 407 -21.23 -5.20 -22.05
CA SER A 407 -19.87 -5.73 -21.96
C SER A 407 -18.88 -4.65 -21.53
N ASP A 408 -18.82 -3.56 -22.30
CA ASP A 408 -17.84 -2.49 -22.16
C ASP A 408 -18.57 -1.16 -22.03
N VAL A 409 -18.11 -0.33 -21.09
CA VAL A 409 -18.70 0.98 -20.83
C VAL A 409 -17.62 2.03 -20.63
N TRP A 410 -17.88 3.23 -21.11
CA TRP A 410 -17.08 4.40 -20.78
C TRP A 410 -17.27 4.79 -19.31
N VAL A 411 -16.19 5.26 -18.70
CA VAL A 411 -16.18 5.94 -17.39
C VAL A 411 -15.51 7.30 -17.54
N ASP A 412 -15.88 8.28 -16.71
CA ASP A 412 -15.36 9.67 -16.78
C ASP A 412 -13.89 9.79 -16.30
N LEU A 413 -12.97 9.21 -17.08
CA LEU A 413 -11.52 9.30 -16.91
C LEU A 413 -10.83 9.36 -18.27
N THR A 414 -9.87 10.26 -18.38
CA THR A 414 -9.09 10.52 -19.59
C THR A 414 -7.68 11.02 -19.25
N ASP A 415 -6.72 10.78 -20.12
CA ASP A 415 -5.40 11.40 -20.09
C ASP A 415 -5.10 12.25 -21.36
N GLN A 416 -6.14 12.60 -22.13
CA GLN A 416 -6.06 13.42 -23.35
C GLN A 416 -5.30 14.75 -23.17
N TYR A 417 -5.25 15.29 -21.95
CA TYR A 417 -4.60 16.57 -21.65
C TYR A 417 -3.12 16.42 -21.32
N ARG A 418 -2.72 15.26 -20.78
CA ARG A 418 -1.36 14.91 -20.44
C ARG A 418 -1.25 13.39 -20.36
N GLU A 419 -0.61 12.81 -21.36
CA GLU A 419 -0.33 11.38 -21.47
C GLU A 419 0.17 10.77 -20.15
N GLY A 420 -0.47 9.69 -19.71
CA GLY A 420 -0.16 8.98 -18.48
C GLY A 420 -0.64 9.67 -17.19
N TYR A 421 -1.29 10.83 -17.28
CA TYR A 421 -1.94 11.49 -16.14
C TYR A 421 -3.45 11.49 -16.28
N TRP A 422 -4.10 10.67 -15.46
CA TRP A 422 -5.52 10.39 -15.58
C TRP A 422 -6.34 11.35 -14.72
N GLU A 423 -7.25 12.08 -15.35
CA GLU A 423 -8.17 13.03 -14.70
C GLU A 423 -9.60 12.86 -15.26
N ARG A 424 -10.58 13.48 -14.60
CA ARG A 424 -11.94 13.55 -15.17
C ARG A 424 -11.91 14.42 -16.43
N GLY A 425 -12.85 14.18 -17.34
CA GLY A 425 -13.00 15.11 -18.46
C GLY A 425 -13.25 16.53 -17.96
N ARG A 426 -12.88 17.51 -18.78
CA ARG A 426 -13.20 18.92 -18.59
C ARG A 426 -14.51 19.31 -19.26
#